data_AF-A0A7C1VU32-F1
#
_entry.id   AF-A0A7C1VU32-F1
#
_cell.length_a   1.000
_cell.length_b   1.000
_cell.length_c   1.000
_cell.angle_alpha   90.00
_cell.angle_beta   90.00
_cell.angle_gamma   90.00
#
_symmetry.space_group_name_H-M   'P 1'
#
loop_
_entity.id
_entity.type
_entity.pdbx_description
1 polymer ?
#
loop_
_entity_poly.entity_id
_entity_poly.type
_entity_poly.pdbx_seq_one_letter_code
_entity_poly.pdbx_strand_id
1 'polypeptide(L)'
;MAGIESVSGNKNQPLPTAKEEINRFKGEFANLKQEQITKILEIVINETKKSREFGLFLSSDLLVREESFFLNILNKLGGIEQITKDMEFEETIKIISEASQEEFAQELQNYFDLFKNRDEAGSNLRYSIHLEAISSSILQKVYSDFL
;
A
#
# COMPACT_ATOMS: atom_id res chain seq x y z
N MET A 1 11.94 13.77 -12.76
CA MET A 1 12.83 13.35 -11.66
C MET A 1 12.21 13.84 -10.35
N ALA A 2 11.33 13.02 -9.75
CA ALA A 2 10.87 13.26 -8.39
C ALA A 2 11.98 12.76 -7.46
N GLY A 3 12.81 13.69 -7.00
CA GLY A 3 13.93 13.39 -6.12
C GLY A 3 13.40 12.84 -4.81
N ILE A 4 14.05 11.78 -4.32
CA ILE A 4 13.94 11.28 -2.96
C ILE A 4 14.11 12.50 -2.05
N GLU A 5 12.99 13.06 -1.57
CA GLU A 5 13.04 14.16 -0.62
C GLU A 5 13.88 13.67 0.55
N SER A 6 14.81 14.53 1.00
CA SER A 6 15.73 14.21 2.09
C SER A 6 14.96 13.45 3.20
N VAL A 7 15.41 12.26 3.55
CA VAL A 7 14.75 11.37 4.52
C VAL A 7 14.51 12.09 5.88
N SER A 8 15.18 13.21 6.12
CA SER A 8 14.96 14.14 7.23
C SER A 8 13.63 14.92 7.20
N GLY A 9 13.09 15.27 6.02
CA GLY A 9 11.87 16.08 5.89
C GLY A 9 10.59 15.30 6.17
N ASN A 10 10.52 14.04 5.74
CA ASN A 10 9.33 13.17 5.91
C ASN A 10 9.24 12.51 7.29
N LYS A 11 10.31 12.52 8.08
CA LYS A 11 10.32 11.90 9.42
C LYS A 11 9.28 12.49 10.37
N ASN A 12 9.02 13.79 10.25
CA ASN A 12 8.20 14.56 11.21
C ASN A 12 6.82 14.95 10.66
N GLN A 13 6.50 14.63 9.41
CA GLN A 13 5.18 14.91 8.87
C GLN A 13 4.17 13.85 9.35
N PRO A 14 3.05 14.24 9.97
CA PRO A 14 2.02 13.27 10.34
C PRO A 14 1.46 12.60 9.08
N LEU A 15 1.18 11.30 9.18
CA LEU A 15 0.43 10.61 8.13
C LEU A 15 -1.02 11.10 8.15
N PRO A 16 -1.68 11.18 6.98
CA PRO A 16 -3.09 11.54 6.94
C PRO A 16 -3.94 10.47 7.64
N THR A 17 -5.16 10.83 7.96
CA THR A 17 -6.21 9.88 8.35
C THR A 17 -6.96 9.40 7.11
N ALA A 18 -7.51 8.18 7.16
CA ALA A 18 -8.32 7.68 6.06
C ALA A 18 -9.52 8.60 5.76
N LYS A 19 -10.06 9.28 6.76
CA LYS A 19 -11.15 10.27 6.61
C LYS A 19 -10.72 11.51 5.81
N GLU A 20 -9.46 11.91 5.89
CA GLU A 20 -8.92 13.01 5.09
C GLU A 20 -8.72 12.57 3.64
N GLU A 21 -8.20 11.36 3.43
CA GLU A 21 -7.93 10.80 2.09
C GLU A 21 -9.21 10.39 1.35
N ILE A 22 -10.26 9.98 2.05
CA ILE A 22 -11.48 9.44 1.42
C ILE A 22 -12.14 10.40 0.41
N ASN A 23 -11.97 11.71 0.60
CA ASN A 23 -12.54 12.72 -0.29
C ASN A 23 -11.84 12.76 -1.64
N ARG A 24 -10.58 12.32 -1.72
CA ARG A 24 -9.81 12.24 -2.96
C ARG A 24 -10.34 11.13 -3.87
N PHE A 25 -10.80 10.04 -3.28
CA PHE A 25 -11.20 8.82 -3.98
C PHE A 25 -12.71 8.67 -4.18
N LYS A 26 -13.48 9.70 -3.83
CA LYS A 26 -14.94 9.63 -3.81
C LYS A 26 -15.51 9.52 -5.23
N GLY A 27 -16.20 8.41 -5.49
CA GLY A 27 -16.87 8.16 -6.76
C GLY A 27 -15.96 7.69 -7.90
N GLU A 28 -14.70 7.36 -7.60
CA GLU A 28 -13.75 6.89 -8.61
C GLU A 28 -13.86 5.37 -8.90
N PHE A 29 -14.34 4.59 -7.93
CA PHE A 29 -14.33 3.13 -8.00
C PHE A 29 -15.75 2.57 -8.10
N ALA A 30 -16.10 2.05 -9.27
CA ALA A 30 -17.45 1.53 -9.56
C ALA A 30 -17.79 0.23 -8.78
N ASN A 31 -16.77 -0.56 -8.45
CA ASN A 31 -16.93 -1.88 -7.82
C ASN A 31 -16.57 -1.87 -6.32
N LEU A 32 -16.28 -0.70 -5.74
CA LEU A 32 -15.96 -0.59 -4.32
C LEU A 32 -16.94 0.38 -3.63
N LYS A 33 -17.52 -0.07 -2.53
CA LYS A 33 -18.34 0.76 -1.65
C LYS A 33 -17.44 1.74 -0.90
N GLN A 34 -17.99 2.91 -0.56
CA GLN A 34 -17.27 3.94 0.19
C GLN A 34 -16.66 3.41 1.50
N GLU A 35 -17.36 2.52 2.22
CA GLU A 35 -16.85 1.91 3.45
C GLU A 35 -15.68 0.95 3.22
N GLN A 36 -15.66 0.25 2.08
CA GLN A 36 -14.56 -0.62 1.68
C GLN A 36 -13.33 0.23 1.35
N ILE A 37 -13.52 1.33 0.61
CA ILE A 37 -12.46 2.31 0.31
C ILE A 37 -11.84 2.83 1.60
N THR A 38 -12.66 3.31 2.56
CA THR A 38 -12.16 3.80 3.86
C THR A 38 -11.28 2.76 4.56
N LYS A 39 -11.76 1.52 4.65
CA LYS A 39 -11.02 0.44 5.34
C LYS A 39 -9.70 0.10 4.64
N ILE A 40 -9.67 0.11 3.31
CA ILE A 40 -8.44 -0.12 2.53
C ILE A 40 -7.43 1.00 2.79
N LEU A 41 -7.88 2.26 2.76
CA LEU A 41 -7.04 3.42 3.08
C LEU A 41 -6.52 3.35 4.52
N GLU A 42 -7.36 2.97 5.49
CA GLU A 42 -6.95 2.77 6.88
C GLU A 42 -5.83 1.73 7.00
N ILE A 43 -5.91 0.62 6.25
CA ILE A 43 -4.88 -0.42 6.25
C ILE A 43 -3.56 0.12 5.70
N VAL A 44 -3.58 0.76 4.51
CA VAL A 44 -2.37 1.32 3.88
C VAL A 44 -1.68 2.32 4.82
N ILE A 45 -2.46 3.25 5.39
CA ILE A 45 -1.94 4.25 6.34
C ILE A 45 -1.38 3.58 7.61
N ASN A 46 -2.03 2.56 8.15
CA ASN A 46 -1.59 1.89 9.38
C ASN A 46 -0.33 1.04 9.15
N GLU A 47 -0.21 0.33 8.03
CA GLU A 47 1.03 -0.37 7.67
C GLU A 47 2.16 0.63 7.39
N THR A 48 1.86 1.79 6.82
CA THR A 48 2.84 2.89 6.68
C THR A 48 3.30 3.41 8.04
N LYS A 49 2.41 3.54 9.04
CA LYS A 49 2.80 3.91 10.42
C LYS A 49 3.77 2.89 11.01
N LYS A 50 3.45 1.59 10.92
CA LYS A 50 4.34 0.51 11.37
C LYS A 50 5.68 0.56 10.64
N SER A 51 5.65 0.91 9.36
CA SER A 51 6.84 0.98 8.52
C SER A 51 7.81 2.09 8.91
N ARG A 52 7.29 3.19 9.45
CA ARG A 52 8.11 4.25 10.04
C ARG A 52 8.85 3.78 11.29
N GLU A 53 8.30 2.85 12.07
CA GLU A 53 8.95 2.32 13.28
C GLU A 53 10.27 1.62 12.98
N PHE A 54 10.39 1.00 11.80
CA PHE A 54 11.63 0.40 11.31
C PHE A 54 12.35 1.24 10.25
N GLY A 55 12.02 2.52 10.12
CA GLY A 55 12.80 3.49 9.36
C GLY A 55 12.48 3.61 7.86
N LEU A 56 11.34 3.06 7.40
CA LEU A 56 10.81 3.33 6.06
C LEU A 56 9.91 4.57 6.09
N PHE A 57 10.30 5.62 5.37
CA PHE A 57 9.55 6.87 5.26
C PHE A 57 9.19 7.10 3.79
N LEU A 58 7.89 7.11 3.50
CA LEU A 58 7.35 7.42 2.17
C LEU A 58 7.10 8.92 2.05
N SER A 59 7.23 9.45 0.82
CA SER A 59 6.70 10.77 0.50
C SER A 59 5.18 10.75 0.44
N SER A 60 4.54 11.92 0.59
CA SER A 60 3.08 12.02 0.43
C SER A 60 2.61 11.52 -0.93
N ASP A 61 3.34 11.84 -2.01
CA ASP A 61 3.00 11.37 -3.36
C ASP A 61 3.10 9.84 -3.49
N LEU A 62 4.11 9.23 -2.86
CA LEU A 62 4.27 7.77 -2.90
C LEU A 62 3.17 7.07 -2.10
N LEU A 63 2.80 7.60 -0.93
CA LEU A 63 1.67 7.09 -0.16
C LEU A 63 0.37 7.14 -0.97
N VAL A 64 0.08 8.27 -1.63
CA VAL A 64 -1.12 8.40 -2.47
C VAL A 64 -1.10 7.43 -3.65
N ARG A 65 0.08 7.16 -4.23
CA ARG A 65 0.23 6.14 -5.28
C ARG A 65 -0.06 4.73 -4.75
N GLU A 66 0.41 4.38 -3.57
CA GLU A 66 0.10 3.09 -2.95
C GLU A 66 -1.39 2.94 -2.66
N GLU A 67 -2.02 3.95 -2.05
CA GLU A 67 -3.47 4.00 -1.83
C GLU A 67 -4.25 3.79 -3.13
N SER A 68 -3.88 4.56 -4.16
CA SER A 68 -4.49 4.46 -5.50
C SER A 68 -4.28 3.08 -6.11
N PHE A 69 -3.09 2.49 -5.97
CA PHE A 69 -2.76 1.18 -6.52
C PHE A 69 -3.67 0.10 -5.92
N PHE A 70 -3.74 0.00 -4.59
CA PHE A 70 -4.53 -1.04 -3.92
C PHE A 70 -6.03 -0.90 -4.17
N LEU A 71 -6.55 0.33 -4.22
CA LEU A 71 -7.95 0.56 -4.61
C LEU A 71 -8.21 0.16 -6.07
N ASN A 72 -7.32 0.56 -6.99
CA ASN A 72 -7.48 0.26 -8.41
C ASN A 72 -7.44 -1.23 -8.71
N ILE A 73 -6.50 -1.97 -8.11
CA ILE A 73 -6.38 -3.41 -8.39
C ILE A 73 -7.60 -4.17 -7.89
N LEU A 74 -8.09 -3.89 -6.68
CA LEU A 74 -9.31 -4.51 -6.16
C LEU A 74 -10.54 -4.16 -7.01
N ASN A 75 -10.64 -2.90 -7.47
CA ASN A 75 -11.72 -2.49 -8.36
C ASN A 75 -11.66 -3.19 -9.73
N LYS A 76 -10.45 -3.35 -10.30
CA LYS A 76 -10.23 -4.07 -11.58
C LYS A 76 -10.54 -5.55 -11.49
N LEU A 77 -10.33 -6.17 -10.33
CA LEU A 77 -10.73 -7.56 -10.05
C LEU A 77 -12.25 -7.72 -9.83
N GLY A 78 -13.03 -6.65 -10.02
CA GLY A 78 -14.49 -6.67 -9.90
C GLY A 78 -15.02 -6.33 -8.51
N GLY A 79 -14.17 -5.88 -7.60
CA GLY A 79 -14.55 -5.55 -6.23
C GLY A 79 -14.43 -6.73 -5.25
N ILE A 80 -14.66 -6.46 -3.97
CA ILE A 80 -14.46 -7.43 -2.87
C ILE A 80 -15.39 -8.64 -3.01
N GLU A 81 -16.65 -8.41 -3.38
CA GLU A 81 -17.65 -9.46 -3.56
C GLU A 81 -17.29 -10.43 -4.69
N GLN A 82 -16.69 -9.91 -5.77
CA GLN A 82 -16.28 -10.73 -6.91
C GLN A 82 -15.01 -11.54 -6.59
N ILE A 83 -14.03 -10.90 -5.94
CA ILE A 83 -12.79 -11.55 -5.50
C ILE A 83 -13.09 -12.75 -4.59
N THR A 84 -13.91 -12.55 -3.55
CA THR A 84 -14.21 -13.62 -2.57
C THR A 84 -15.04 -14.77 -3.14
N LYS A 85 -15.76 -14.55 -4.24
CA LYS A 85 -16.60 -15.56 -4.88
C LYS A 85 -15.85 -16.41 -5.90
N ASP A 86 -14.99 -15.77 -6.69
CA ASP A 86 -14.43 -16.37 -7.91
C ASP A 86 -12.91 -16.61 -7.82
N MET A 87 -12.23 -16.14 -6.76
CA MET A 87 -10.78 -16.25 -6.61
C MET A 87 -10.37 -16.81 -5.26
N GLU A 88 -9.37 -17.69 -5.27
CA GLU A 88 -8.73 -18.17 -4.04
C GLU A 88 -7.79 -17.09 -3.45
N PHE A 89 -7.59 -17.16 -2.14
CA PHE A 89 -6.73 -16.21 -1.42
C PHE A 89 -5.31 -16.17 -1.98
N GLU A 90 -4.72 -17.34 -2.24
CA GLU A 90 -3.35 -17.48 -2.75
C GLU A 90 -3.20 -16.91 -4.17
N GLU A 91 -4.22 -17.11 -5.02
CA GLU A 91 -4.26 -16.57 -6.37
C GLU A 91 -4.33 -15.04 -6.35
N THR A 92 -5.18 -14.49 -5.47
CA THR A 92 -5.32 -13.04 -5.32
C THR A 92 -4.03 -12.41 -4.77
N ILE A 93 -3.38 -13.04 -3.78
CA ILE A 93 -2.05 -12.61 -3.30
C ILE A 93 -1.06 -12.52 -4.46
N LYS A 94 -1.00 -13.56 -5.29
CA LYS A 94 -0.03 -13.64 -6.38
C LYS A 94 -0.24 -12.50 -7.37
N ILE A 95 -1.49 -12.26 -7.79
CA ILE A 95 -1.84 -11.20 -8.74
C ILE A 95 -1.47 -9.82 -8.18
N ILE A 96 -1.81 -9.54 -6.92
CA ILE A 96 -1.49 -8.25 -6.31
C ILE A 96 0.02 -8.09 -6.14
N SER A 97 0.73 -9.14 -5.75
CA SER A 97 2.18 -9.13 -5.60
C SER A 97 2.89 -8.83 -6.92
N GLU A 98 2.54 -9.57 -8.00
CA GLU A 98 3.11 -9.35 -9.33
C GLU A 98 2.85 -7.92 -9.82
N ALA A 99 1.61 -7.44 -9.71
CA ALA A 99 1.26 -6.07 -10.10
C ALA A 99 1.99 -5.00 -9.26
N SER A 100 2.21 -5.25 -7.96
CA SER A 100 2.94 -4.31 -7.09
C SER A 100 4.42 -4.22 -7.45
N GLN A 101 5.03 -5.35 -7.81
CA GLN A 101 6.43 -5.39 -8.26
C GLN A 101 6.62 -4.62 -9.57
N GLU A 102 5.64 -4.70 -10.48
CA GLU A 102 5.65 -3.94 -11.73
C GLU A 102 5.42 -2.44 -11.51
N GLU A 103 4.39 -2.04 -10.75
CA GLU A 103 4.04 -0.64 -10.52
C GLU A 103 5.13 0.14 -9.77
N PHE A 104 5.80 -0.52 -8.81
CA PHE A 104 6.77 0.12 -7.91
C PHE A 104 8.21 -0.35 -8.13
N ALA A 105 8.52 -0.90 -9.32
CA ALA A 105 9.85 -1.43 -9.63
C ALA A 105 10.99 -0.43 -9.35
N GLN A 106 10.77 0.85 -9.70
CA GLN A 106 11.76 1.90 -9.51
C GLN A 106 11.94 2.24 -8.02
N GLU A 107 10.85 2.34 -7.26
CA GLU A 107 10.88 2.62 -5.83
C GLU A 107 11.50 1.46 -5.05
N LEU A 108 11.20 0.21 -5.42
CA LEU A 108 11.84 -0.99 -4.88
C LEU A 108 13.35 -0.93 -5.04
N GLN A 109 13.84 -0.62 -6.24
CA GLN A 109 15.28 -0.48 -6.48
C GLN A 109 15.88 0.70 -5.69
N ASN A 110 15.20 1.85 -5.67
CA ASN A 110 15.68 3.04 -4.97
C ASN A 110 15.82 2.81 -3.46
N TYR A 111 14.81 2.20 -2.82
CA TYR A 111 14.85 1.89 -1.40
C TYR A 111 15.83 0.77 -1.09
N PHE A 112 15.97 -0.23 -1.97
CA PHE A 112 16.98 -1.27 -1.83
C PHE A 112 18.39 -0.66 -1.78
N ASP A 113 18.73 0.22 -2.72
CA ASP A 113 20.04 0.89 -2.75
C ASP A 113 20.21 1.85 -1.56
N LEU A 114 19.16 2.53 -1.14
CA LEU A 114 19.18 3.42 0.03
C LEU A 114 19.51 2.65 1.32
N PHE A 115 18.91 1.48 1.53
CA PHE A 115 19.11 0.70 2.76
C PHE A 115 20.35 -0.19 2.71
N LYS A 116 20.72 -0.69 1.52
CA LYS A 116 21.96 -1.46 1.32
C LYS A 116 23.22 -0.70 1.76
N ASN A 117 23.22 0.61 1.61
CA ASN A 117 24.36 1.47 1.90
C ASN A 117 24.30 2.13 3.29
N ARG A 118 23.31 1.79 4.13
CA ARG A 118 23.20 2.29 5.50
C ARG A 118 23.66 1.23 6.49
N ASP A 119 24.49 1.62 7.45
CA ASP A 119 24.88 0.82 8.62
C ASP A 119 23.72 0.58 9.62
N GLU A 120 22.48 0.92 9.25
CA GLU A 120 21.32 0.71 10.11
C GLU A 120 20.91 -0.77 10.10
N ALA A 121 20.73 -1.36 11.28
CA ALA A 121 20.22 -2.73 11.40
C ALA A 121 18.83 -2.87 10.71
N GLY A 122 18.74 -3.70 9.69
CA GLY A 122 17.48 -4.06 9.03
C GLY A 122 17.67 -4.68 7.65
N SER A 123 16.57 -5.16 7.05
CA SER A 123 16.59 -5.75 5.71
C SER A 123 16.69 -4.67 4.63
N ASN A 124 17.49 -4.90 3.58
CA ASN A 124 17.47 -4.06 2.38
C ASN A 124 16.15 -4.15 1.61
N LEU A 125 15.30 -5.13 1.97
CA LEU A 125 13.99 -5.37 1.36
C LEU A 125 12.84 -4.70 2.11
N ARG A 126 13.11 -3.69 2.96
CA ARG A 126 12.08 -2.97 3.76
C ARG A 126 10.87 -2.55 2.93
N TYR A 127 11.08 -2.03 1.72
CA TYR A 127 9.97 -1.58 0.87
C TYR A 127 9.17 -2.75 0.27
N SER A 128 9.82 -3.85 -0.11
CA SER A 128 9.11 -5.08 -0.54
C SER A 128 8.24 -5.64 0.60
N ILE A 129 8.82 -5.75 1.79
CA ILE A 129 8.14 -6.23 2.99
C ILE A 129 6.93 -5.34 3.32
N HIS A 130 7.06 -4.03 3.14
CA HIS A 130 5.97 -3.08 3.33
C HIS A 130 4.78 -3.33 2.38
N LEU A 131 5.04 -3.46 1.07
CA LEU A 131 3.99 -3.73 0.08
C LEU A 131 3.33 -5.10 0.33
N GLU A 132 4.12 -6.12 0.69
CA GLU A 132 3.62 -7.44 1.06
C GLU A 132 2.74 -7.41 2.31
N ALA A 133 3.11 -6.61 3.32
CA ALA A 133 2.34 -6.44 4.55
C ALA A 133 0.99 -5.74 4.29
N ILE A 134 0.97 -4.70 3.44
CA ILE A 134 -0.28 -4.05 3.02
C ILE A 134 -1.17 -5.04 2.28
N SER A 135 -0.63 -5.72 1.26
CA SER A 135 -1.38 -6.70 0.47
C SER A 135 -1.98 -7.79 1.36
N SER A 136 -1.18 -8.37 2.26
CA SER A 136 -1.62 -9.42 3.17
C SER A 136 -2.72 -8.93 4.13
N SER A 137 -2.59 -7.72 4.67
CA SER A 137 -3.57 -7.14 5.59
C SER A 137 -4.90 -6.82 4.90
N ILE A 138 -4.83 -6.29 3.68
CA ILE A 138 -6.01 -6.06 2.84
C ILE A 138 -6.71 -7.39 2.55
N LEU A 139 -5.98 -8.41 2.11
CA LEU A 139 -6.59 -9.67 1.72
C LEU A 139 -7.13 -10.46 2.90
N GLN A 140 -6.46 -10.44 4.05
CA GLN A 140 -7.06 -10.97 5.28
C GLN A 140 -8.40 -10.30 5.54
N LYS A 141 -8.48 -8.96 5.46
CA LYS A 141 -9.73 -8.25 5.66
C LYS A 141 -10.78 -8.65 4.63
N VAL A 142 -10.42 -8.71 3.34
CA VAL A 142 -11.29 -9.13 2.22
C VAL A 142 -11.93 -10.49 2.49
N TYR A 143 -11.14 -11.47 2.94
CA TYR A 143 -11.60 -12.85 3.11
C TYR A 143 -12.16 -13.16 4.52
N SER A 144 -11.94 -12.30 5.54
CA SER A 144 -12.40 -12.55 6.92
C SER A 144 -13.58 -11.69 7.38
N ASP A 145 -13.65 -10.43 6.95
CA ASP A 145 -14.45 -9.39 7.65
C ASP A 145 -15.41 -8.60 6.75
N PHE A 146 -15.36 -8.78 5.43
CA PHE A 146 -16.25 -8.08 4.49
C PHE A 146 -17.47 -8.91 4.02
N LEU A 147 -17.64 -10.10 4.59
CA LEU A 147 -18.84 -10.93 4.51
C LEU A 147 -19.75 -10.70 5.71
#